data_AF-A0A8T4A014-F1
#
_entry.id   AF-A0A8T4A014-F1
#
_cell.length_a   1.000
_cell.length_b   1.000
_cell.length_c   1.000
_cell.angle_alpha   90.00
_cell.angle_beta   90.00
_cell.angle_gamma   90.00
#
_symmetry.space_group_name_H-M   'P 1'
#
loop_
_entity.id
_entity.type
_entity.pdbx_description
1 polymer ?
#
loop_
_entity_poly.entity_id
_entity_poly.type
_entity_poly.pdbx_seq_one_letter_code
_entity_poly.pdbx_strand_id
1 'polypeptide(L)'
;MEKMGFEKSLQDGFNFAADPKRILYYLGLHFLFLCVAGFFFLLVSLLVFSSIFESLQSFDPSVLLKLISGVFLLLVLVIVFVVALIVFSILVTAAFIDSARDFLEGRPFNLRKSLGVAWSKTLSLLFASFLVFLLICLAFLLVFLGFLTKNIVLFIVLLVFSILFILFISLGFAFVSYYILIGDTGVVEGVQASFNLFKGNPLTVFVVCMLVGISSYVIALVGSIPYNFLSNLALAASFSPLYFYIPLFLFAGLIYAVVYAFNSLFCIGFMTSAFLQLASPPHQPMTAQPATQLLPQSPAASLELASKPFVPLPLPAIEAAQPEAKPLAKRRAFAFRRKALDRKQPAKKPLQRSKR
;
A
#
# COMPACT_ATOMS: atom_id res chain seq x y z
N MET A 1 -9.88 20.41 -18.25
CA MET A 1 -9.65 19.09 -17.63
C MET A 1 -8.44 18.49 -18.31
N GLU A 2 -7.29 18.50 -17.64
CA GLU A 2 -6.10 17.83 -18.16
C GLU A 2 -6.38 16.32 -18.17
N LYS A 3 -6.22 15.67 -19.33
CA LYS A 3 -6.39 14.22 -19.43
C LYS A 3 -5.29 13.58 -18.59
N MET A 4 -5.68 12.75 -17.63
CA MET A 4 -4.74 11.89 -16.91
C MET A 4 -3.83 11.18 -17.92
N GLY A 5 -2.52 11.18 -17.67
CA GLY A 5 -1.53 10.52 -18.51
C GLY A 5 -1.57 9.01 -18.28
N PHE A 6 -2.65 8.34 -18.67
CA PHE A 6 -2.85 6.90 -18.47
C PHE A 6 -1.71 6.07 -19.06
N GLU A 7 -1.24 6.43 -20.26
CA GLU A 7 -0.10 5.79 -20.91
C GLU A 7 1.16 5.89 -20.05
N LYS A 8 1.42 7.06 -19.47
CA LYS A 8 2.52 7.27 -18.53
C LYS A 8 2.35 6.41 -17.28
N SER A 9 1.16 6.37 -16.67
CA SER A 9 0.92 5.52 -15.50
C SER A 9 1.10 4.03 -15.79
N LEU A 10 0.68 3.57 -16.98
CA LEU A 10 0.93 2.20 -17.43
C LEU A 10 2.43 1.92 -17.57
N GLN A 11 3.14 2.80 -18.28
CA GLN A 11 4.59 2.67 -18.48
C GLN A 11 5.34 2.69 -17.14
N ASP A 12 4.98 3.60 -16.24
CA ASP A 12 5.51 3.71 -14.88
C ASP A 12 5.28 2.43 -14.08
N GLY A 13 4.07 1.85 -14.16
CA GLY A 13 3.73 0.58 -13.52
C GLY A 13 4.58 -0.58 -14.03
N PHE A 14 4.73 -0.69 -15.35
CA PHE A 14 5.57 -1.72 -15.98
C PHE A 14 7.05 -1.55 -15.62
N ASN A 15 7.58 -0.33 -15.74
CA ASN A 15 8.97 -0.02 -15.40
C ASN A 15 9.24 -0.26 -13.90
N PHE A 16 8.25 0.01 -13.05
CA PHE A 16 8.38 -0.25 -11.62
C PHE A 16 8.45 -1.76 -11.33
N ALA A 17 7.57 -2.54 -11.95
CA ALA A 17 7.46 -3.98 -11.77
C ALA A 17 8.58 -4.78 -12.45
N ALA A 18 9.16 -4.29 -13.53
CA ALA A 18 10.20 -4.96 -14.30
C ALA A 18 11.58 -5.01 -13.60
N ASP A 19 11.77 -4.27 -12.51
CA ASP A 19 13.02 -4.32 -11.75
C ASP A 19 13.16 -5.66 -11.02
N PRO A 20 14.12 -6.52 -11.41
CA PRO A 20 14.29 -7.85 -10.83
C PRO A 20 14.63 -7.80 -9.33
N LYS A 21 15.26 -6.72 -8.85
CA LYS A 21 15.55 -6.56 -7.42
C LYS A 21 14.25 -6.42 -6.63
N ARG A 22 13.29 -5.64 -7.12
CA ARG A 22 11.99 -5.44 -6.45
C ARG A 22 11.17 -6.71 -6.44
N ILE A 23 11.14 -7.44 -7.55
CA ILE A 23 10.49 -8.77 -7.62
C ILE A 23 11.12 -9.70 -6.58
N LEU A 24 12.45 -9.79 -6.54
CA LEU A 24 13.15 -10.68 -5.60
C LEU A 24 12.89 -10.30 -4.14
N TYR A 25 12.89 -9.01 -3.81
CA TYR A 25 12.55 -8.57 -2.45
C TYR A 25 11.08 -8.82 -2.10
N TYR A 26 10.16 -8.55 -3.02
CA TYR A 26 8.73 -8.78 -2.80
C TYR A 26 8.45 -10.27 -2.58
N LEU A 27 8.98 -11.12 -3.46
CA LEU A 27 8.86 -12.56 -3.38
C LEU A 27 9.56 -13.11 -2.14
N GLY A 28 10.77 -12.65 -1.84
CA GLY A 28 11.55 -13.08 -0.67
C GLY A 28 10.85 -12.75 0.64
N LEU A 29 10.25 -11.56 0.76
CA LEU A 29 9.46 -11.19 1.94
C LEU A 29 8.21 -12.07 2.09
N HIS A 30 7.45 -12.30 1.02
CA HIS A 30 6.26 -13.16 1.07
C HIS A 30 6.61 -14.63 1.30
N PHE A 31 7.70 -15.12 0.72
CA PHE A 31 8.17 -16.49 0.90
C PHE A 31 8.68 -16.74 2.32
N LEU A 32 9.52 -15.84 2.84
CA LEU A 32 9.97 -15.88 4.24
C LEU A 32 8.76 -15.92 5.17
N PHE A 33 7.77 -15.08 4.88
CA PHE A 33 6.55 -15.02 5.66
C PHE A 33 5.71 -16.29 5.58
N LEU A 34 5.56 -16.89 4.39
CA LEU A 34 4.89 -18.18 4.21
C LEU A 34 5.62 -19.30 4.96
N CYS A 35 6.95 -19.29 4.98
CA CYS A 35 7.75 -20.26 5.72
C CYS A 35 7.55 -20.12 7.24
N VAL A 36 7.57 -18.88 7.75
CA VAL A 36 7.26 -18.60 9.16
C VAL A 36 5.84 -19.03 9.51
N ALA A 37 4.88 -18.78 8.60
CA ALA A 37 3.50 -19.21 8.74
C ALA A 37 3.38 -20.74 8.81
N GLY A 38 3.98 -21.43 7.84
CA GLY A 38 3.98 -22.89 7.78
C GLY A 38 4.63 -23.51 9.02
N PHE A 39 5.75 -22.96 9.47
CA PHE A 39 6.42 -23.42 10.70
C PHE A 39 5.55 -23.18 11.94
N PHE A 40 4.90 -22.03 12.05
CA PHE A 40 3.97 -21.74 13.13
C PHE A 40 2.80 -22.73 13.16
N PHE A 41 2.13 -22.97 12.02
CA PHE A 41 1.05 -23.93 11.96
C PHE A 41 1.52 -25.36 12.26
N LEU A 42 2.69 -25.76 11.76
CA LEU A 42 3.29 -27.06 12.10
C LEU A 42 3.51 -27.20 13.61
N LEU A 43 4.12 -26.18 14.24
CA LEU A 43 4.39 -26.18 15.68
C LEU A 43 3.08 -26.25 16.49
N VAL A 44 2.09 -25.45 16.11
CA VAL A 44 0.77 -25.44 16.74
C VAL A 44 0.06 -26.79 16.56
N SER A 45 0.10 -27.37 15.36
CA SER A 45 -0.45 -28.70 15.11
C SER A 45 0.24 -29.78 15.95
N LEU A 46 1.57 -29.73 16.09
CA LEU A 46 2.31 -30.66 16.95
C LEU A 46 1.91 -30.52 18.43
N LEU A 47 1.78 -29.28 18.94
CA LEU A 47 1.37 -29.00 20.32
C LEU A 47 -0.07 -29.46 20.61
N VAL A 48 -0.99 -29.24 19.67
CA VAL A 48 -2.38 -29.69 19.80
C VAL A 48 -2.45 -31.21 19.72
N PHE A 49 -1.73 -31.84 18.79
CA PHE A 49 -1.73 -33.28 18.62
C PHE A 49 -1.12 -33.99 19.84
N SER A 50 -0.03 -33.48 20.41
CA SER A 50 0.57 -34.03 21.64
C SER A 50 -0.38 -33.90 22.83
N SER A 51 -1.04 -32.74 22.97
CA SER A 51 -2.02 -32.51 24.04
C SER A 51 -3.25 -33.41 23.94
N ILE A 52 -3.78 -33.64 22.73
CA ILE A 52 -4.91 -34.56 22.50
C ILE A 52 -4.49 -36.01 22.72
N PHE A 53 -3.29 -36.41 22.29
CA PHE A 53 -2.79 -37.79 22.43
C PHE A 53 -2.56 -38.17 23.90
N GLU A 54 -1.93 -37.29 24.70
CA GLU A 54 -1.79 -37.49 26.16
C GLU A 54 -3.14 -37.54 26.87
N SER A 55 -4.10 -36.75 26.40
CA SER A 55 -5.46 -36.66 26.93
C SER A 55 -6.27 -37.94 26.67
N LEU A 56 -6.14 -38.56 25.50
CA LEU A 56 -6.86 -39.80 25.16
C LEU A 56 -6.38 -41.02 25.95
N GLN A 57 -5.17 -40.99 26.52
CA GLN A 57 -4.63 -42.08 27.32
C GLN A 57 -5.09 -42.06 28.79
N SER A 58 -5.68 -40.96 29.27
CA SER A 58 -6.15 -40.83 30.65
C SER A 58 -7.64 -40.46 30.69
N PHE A 59 -8.53 -41.38 31.06
CA PHE A 59 -9.97 -41.09 31.24
C PHE A 59 -10.21 -40.37 32.58
N ASP A 60 -9.67 -39.16 32.72
CA ASP A 60 -9.76 -38.36 33.94
C ASP A 60 -10.52 -37.04 33.66
N PRO A 61 -11.48 -36.60 34.49
CA PRO A 61 -12.19 -35.32 34.29
C PRO A 61 -11.27 -34.08 34.22
N SER A 62 -10.03 -34.17 34.69
CA SER A 62 -8.99 -33.15 34.45
C SER A 62 -8.57 -33.03 32.97
N VAL A 63 -8.87 -34.03 32.14
CA VAL A 63 -8.64 -34.04 30.69
C VAL A 63 -9.59 -33.13 29.94
N LEU A 64 -10.86 -33.03 30.36
CA LEU A 64 -11.79 -32.09 29.74
C LEU A 64 -11.31 -30.64 29.92
N LEU A 65 -10.76 -30.32 31.10
CA LEU A 65 -10.19 -29.00 31.39
C LEU A 65 -8.92 -28.73 30.57
N LYS A 66 -8.04 -29.73 30.39
CA LYS A 66 -6.84 -29.64 29.53
C LYS A 66 -7.20 -29.49 28.05
N LEU A 67 -8.25 -30.17 27.59
CA LEU A 67 -8.74 -30.04 26.23
C LEU A 67 -9.32 -28.64 25.97
N ILE A 68 -10.15 -28.12 26.89
CA ILE A 68 -10.71 -26.77 26.80
C ILE A 68 -9.60 -25.71 26.81
N SER A 69 -8.60 -25.83 27.69
CA SER A 69 -7.48 -24.89 27.74
C SER A 69 -6.57 -24.98 26.51
N GLY A 70 -6.36 -26.18 25.96
CA GLY A 70 -5.64 -26.39 24.70
C GLY A 70 -6.35 -25.78 23.49
N VAL A 71 -7.68 -25.93 23.38
CA VAL A 71 -8.50 -25.30 22.34
C VAL A 71 -8.51 -23.77 22.48
N PHE A 72 -8.59 -23.26 23.71
CA PHE A 72 -8.52 -21.81 23.95
C PHE A 72 -7.15 -21.24 23.58
N LEU A 73 -6.06 -21.91 23.97
CA LEU A 73 -4.70 -21.52 23.59
C LEU A 73 -4.52 -21.55 22.06
N LEU A 74 -5.03 -22.59 21.40
CA LEU A 74 -5.05 -22.70 19.94
C LEU A 74 -5.79 -21.52 19.30
N LEU A 75 -6.97 -21.18 19.78
CA LEU A 75 -7.76 -20.06 19.27
C LEU A 75 -7.01 -18.74 19.42
N VAL A 76 -6.43 -18.47 20.59
CA VAL A 76 -5.63 -17.27 20.85
C VAL A 76 -4.43 -17.21 19.90
N LEU A 77 -3.69 -18.31 19.75
CA LEU A 77 -2.54 -18.42 18.86
C LEU A 77 -2.93 -18.15 17.40
N VAL A 78 -4.04 -18.73 16.94
CA VAL A 78 -4.57 -18.49 15.59
C VAL A 78 -4.94 -17.02 15.41
N ILE A 79 -5.62 -16.39 16.38
CA ILE A 79 -5.98 -14.96 16.30
C ILE A 79 -4.72 -14.08 16.22
N VAL A 80 -3.74 -14.29 17.10
CA VAL A 80 -2.48 -13.54 17.11
C VAL A 80 -1.76 -13.69 15.76
N PHE A 81 -1.74 -14.91 15.23
CA PHE A 81 -1.12 -15.20 13.95
C PHE A 81 -1.84 -14.51 12.78
N VAL A 82 -3.17 -14.52 12.77
CA VAL A 82 -3.98 -13.80 11.77
C VAL A 82 -3.75 -12.30 11.83
N VAL A 83 -3.65 -11.72 13.02
CA VAL A 83 -3.31 -10.30 13.18
C VAL A 83 -1.90 -10.03 12.64
N ALA A 84 -0.94 -10.91 12.92
CA ALA A 84 0.42 -10.79 12.38
C ALA A 84 0.44 -10.88 10.84
N LEU A 85 -0.35 -11.77 10.22
CA LEU A 85 -0.56 -11.85 8.77
C LEU A 85 -1.06 -10.53 8.19
N ILE A 86 -2.06 -9.92 8.81
CA ILE A 86 -2.63 -8.66 8.35
C ILE A 86 -1.59 -7.53 8.46
N VAL A 87 -0.94 -7.40 9.62
CA VAL A 87 0.08 -6.36 9.85
C VAL A 87 1.25 -6.50 8.88
N PHE A 88 1.74 -7.72 8.67
CA PHE A 88 2.83 -7.99 7.74
C PHE A 88 2.45 -7.62 6.30
N SER A 89 1.27 -8.05 5.84
CA SER A 89 0.78 -7.73 4.49
C SER A 89 0.65 -6.23 4.25
N ILE A 90 0.10 -5.50 5.24
CA ILE A 90 0.01 -4.03 5.22
C ILE A 90 1.40 -3.41 5.13
N LEU A 91 2.34 -3.88 5.95
CA LEU A 91 3.69 -3.32 6.03
C LEU A 91 4.48 -3.52 4.74
N VAL A 92 4.41 -4.73 4.15
CA VAL A 92 5.06 -5.00 2.86
C VAL A 92 4.44 -4.13 1.78
N THR A 93 3.11 -4.11 1.66
CA THR A 93 2.42 -3.27 0.66
C THR A 93 2.79 -1.80 0.80
N ALA A 94 2.79 -1.28 2.04
CA ALA A 94 3.15 0.10 2.33
C ALA A 94 4.60 0.44 1.99
N ALA A 95 5.55 -0.46 2.28
CA ALA A 95 6.94 -0.28 1.92
C ALA A 95 7.13 -0.21 0.40
N PHE A 96 6.40 -1.03 -0.36
CA PHE A 96 6.47 -0.98 -1.82
C PHE A 96 5.75 0.23 -2.42
N ILE A 97 4.71 0.77 -1.77
CA ILE A 97 4.11 2.07 -2.15
C ILE A 97 5.12 3.21 -1.97
N ASP A 98 5.80 3.29 -0.82
CA ASP A 98 6.84 4.30 -0.58
C ASP A 98 8.01 4.16 -1.56
N SER A 99 8.43 2.93 -1.84
CA SER A 99 9.43 2.62 -2.87
C SER A 99 8.97 3.05 -4.28
N ALA A 100 7.69 2.86 -4.63
CA ALA A 100 7.16 3.29 -5.93
C ALA A 100 7.20 4.81 -6.06
N ARG A 101 6.87 5.53 -4.98
CA ARG A 101 7.02 6.98 -4.92
C ARG A 101 8.48 7.39 -5.13
N ASP A 102 9.41 6.82 -4.37
CA ASP A 102 10.84 7.14 -4.50
C ASP A 102 11.34 6.86 -5.93
N PHE A 103 10.89 5.78 -6.58
CA PHE A 103 11.20 5.49 -7.99
C PHE A 103 10.68 6.57 -8.95
N LEU A 104 9.42 6.99 -8.81
CA LEU A 104 8.81 8.02 -9.67
C LEU A 104 9.43 9.40 -9.46
N GLU A 105 9.99 9.65 -8.27
CA GLU A 105 10.76 10.86 -7.94
C GLU A 105 12.25 10.74 -8.35
N GLY A 106 12.68 9.65 -8.99
CA GLY A 106 14.04 9.43 -9.46
C GLY A 106 15.06 9.11 -8.35
N ARG A 107 14.59 8.69 -7.17
CA ARG A 107 15.43 8.36 -6.02
C ARG A 107 15.84 6.89 -6.02
N PRO A 108 17.01 6.55 -5.42
CA PRO A 108 17.45 5.18 -5.33
C PRO A 108 16.52 4.34 -4.46
N PHE A 109 16.30 3.09 -4.87
CA PHE A 109 15.53 2.12 -4.09
C PHE A 109 16.22 1.81 -2.76
N ASN A 110 15.49 1.93 -1.65
CA ASN A 110 15.98 1.57 -0.32
C ASN A 110 14.87 0.93 0.53
N LEU A 111 14.81 -0.40 0.50
CA LEU A 111 13.80 -1.18 1.22
C LEU A 111 13.81 -0.91 2.74
N ARG A 112 14.99 -0.74 3.35
CA ARG A 112 15.09 -0.48 4.80
C ARG A 112 14.43 0.84 5.18
N LYS A 113 14.69 1.89 4.40
CA LYS A 113 14.05 3.19 4.59
C LYS A 113 12.53 3.08 4.42
N SER A 114 12.07 2.44 3.34
CA SER A 114 10.65 2.30 3.06
C SER A 114 9.91 1.44 4.10
N LEU A 115 10.55 0.39 4.63
CA LEU A 115 10.02 -0.38 5.77
C LEU A 115 9.94 0.47 7.03
N GLY A 116 10.91 1.36 7.28
CA GLY A 116 10.87 2.28 8.42
C GLY A 116 9.70 3.28 8.34
N VAL A 117 9.47 3.84 7.14
CA VAL A 117 8.31 4.72 6.88
C VAL A 117 7.01 3.94 7.05
N ALA A 118 6.89 2.78 6.42
CA ALA A 118 5.73 1.89 6.57
C ALA A 118 5.46 1.56 8.04
N TRP A 119 6.50 1.18 8.80
CA TRP A 119 6.41 0.88 10.22
C TRP A 119 5.78 2.04 11.00
N SER A 120 6.30 3.26 10.81
CA SER A 120 5.79 4.47 11.49
C SER A 120 4.32 4.79 11.20
N LYS A 121 3.78 4.31 10.07
CA LYS A 121 2.39 4.53 9.62
C LYS A 121 1.50 3.30 9.76
N THR A 122 2.04 2.19 10.27
CA THR A 122 1.33 0.90 10.35
C THR A 122 0.03 1.02 11.13
N LEU A 123 0.01 1.76 12.25
CA LEU A 123 -1.20 1.93 13.04
C LEU A 123 -2.31 2.65 12.25
N SER A 124 -1.96 3.70 11.51
CA SER A 124 -2.89 4.42 10.65
C SER A 124 -3.41 3.53 9.52
N LEU A 125 -2.52 2.79 8.86
CA LEU A 125 -2.91 1.86 7.80
C LEU A 125 -3.77 0.71 8.32
N LEU A 126 -3.49 0.20 9.52
CA LEU A 126 -4.28 -0.83 10.18
C LEU A 126 -5.68 -0.32 10.51
N PHE A 127 -5.80 0.90 11.05
CA PHE A 127 -7.10 1.49 11.35
C PHE A 127 -7.90 1.76 10.07
N ALA A 128 -7.24 2.23 9.00
CA ALA A 128 -7.88 2.39 7.69
C ALA A 128 -8.39 1.04 7.13
N SER A 129 -7.56 0.00 7.21
CA SER A 129 -7.90 -1.36 6.76
C SER A 129 -9.05 -1.95 7.58
N PHE A 130 -9.05 -1.74 8.90
CA PHE A 130 -10.10 -2.17 9.80
C PHE A 130 -11.44 -1.46 9.51
N LEU A 131 -11.40 -0.16 9.23
CA LEU A 131 -12.59 0.60 8.84
C LEU A 131 -13.19 0.06 7.53
N VAL A 132 -12.37 -0.18 6.51
CA VAL A 132 -12.83 -0.77 5.25
C VAL A 132 -13.40 -2.18 5.48
N PHE A 133 -12.74 -3.00 6.30
CA PHE A 133 -13.21 -4.33 6.66
C PHE A 133 -14.59 -4.30 7.34
N LEU A 134 -14.78 -3.42 8.33
CA LEU A 134 -16.09 -3.25 9.00
C LEU A 134 -17.19 -2.86 8.02
N LEU A 135 -16.90 -1.96 7.07
CA LEU A 135 -17.86 -1.54 6.06
C LEU A 135 -18.21 -2.67 5.08
N ILE A 136 -17.23 -3.50 4.72
CA ILE A 136 -17.47 -4.71 3.91
C ILE A 136 -18.31 -5.73 4.69
N CYS A 137 -18.03 -5.96 5.98
CA CYS A 137 -18.85 -6.83 6.83
C CYS A 137 -20.30 -6.35 6.92
N LEU A 138 -20.51 -5.03 7.01
CA LEU A 138 -21.85 -4.44 6.98
C LEU A 138 -22.57 -4.75 5.66
N ALA A 139 -21.88 -4.67 4.52
CA ALA A 139 -22.44 -5.04 3.22
C ALA A 139 -22.87 -6.51 3.19
N PHE A 140 -22.03 -7.42 3.68
CA PHE A 140 -22.38 -8.84 3.76
C PHE A 140 -23.55 -9.11 4.71
N LEU A 141 -23.62 -8.39 5.83
CA LEU A 141 -24.75 -8.47 6.76
C LEU A 141 -26.07 -8.07 6.08
N LEU A 142 -26.07 -7.05 5.21
CA LEU A 142 -27.24 -6.65 4.45
C LEU A 142 -27.70 -7.73 3.46
N VAL A 143 -26.75 -8.40 2.76
CA VAL A 143 -27.07 -9.55 1.90
C VAL A 143 -27.65 -10.70 2.71
N PHE A 144 -27.03 -11.03 3.85
CA PHE A 144 -27.49 -12.07 4.75
C PHE A 144 -28.90 -11.78 5.28
N LEU A 145 -29.18 -10.52 5.66
CA LEU A 145 -30.50 -10.09 6.08
C LEU A 145 -31.54 -10.27 4.96
N GLY A 146 -31.16 -9.96 3.72
CA GLY A 146 -32.00 -10.22 2.55
C GLY A 146 -32.35 -11.70 2.40
N PHE A 147 -31.38 -12.59 2.58
CA PHE A 147 -31.59 -14.03 2.53
C PHE A 147 -32.60 -14.51 3.58
N LEU A 148 -32.57 -13.95 4.79
CA LEU A 148 -33.49 -14.30 5.88
C LEU A 148 -34.94 -13.89 5.62
N THR A 149 -35.17 -12.84 4.83
CA THR A 149 -36.52 -12.26 4.67
C THR A 149 -37.45 -13.08 3.77
N LYS A 150 -36.94 -14.10 3.05
CA LYS A 150 -37.65 -14.93 2.04
C LYS A 150 -38.38 -14.14 0.94
N ASN A 151 -38.31 -12.82 0.94
CA ASN A 151 -38.89 -11.92 -0.04
C ASN A 151 -37.86 -11.65 -1.13
N ILE A 152 -38.07 -12.23 -2.31
CA ILE A 152 -37.12 -12.15 -3.43
C ILE A 152 -36.86 -10.70 -3.88
N VAL A 153 -37.87 -9.83 -3.83
CA VAL A 153 -37.72 -8.41 -4.21
C VAL A 153 -36.82 -7.70 -3.22
N LEU A 154 -37.05 -7.89 -1.93
CA LEU A 154 -36.21 -7.32 -0.87
C LEU A 154 -34.78 -7.87 -0.91
N PHE A 155 -34.61 -9.17 -1.18
CA PHE A 155 -33.31 -9.79 -1.36
C PHE A 155 -32.53 -9.17 -2.53
N ILE A 156 -33.15 -9.02 -3.70
CA ILE A 156 -32.51 -8.41 -4.86
C ILE A 156 -32.13 -6.95 -4.58
N VAL A 157 -33.02 -6.18 -3.94
CA VAL A 157 -32.74 -4.78 -3.57
C VAL A 157 -31.54 -4.68 -2.63
N LEU A 158 -31.50 -5.52 -1.58
CA LEU A 158 -30.39 -5.54 -0.62
C LEU A 158 -29.09 -6.03 -1.25
N LEU A 159 -29.15 -7.02 -2.16
CA LEU A 159 -28.00 -7.51 -2.90
C LEU A 159 -27.39 -6.42 -3.80
N VAL A 160 -28.23 -5.77 -4.62
CA VAL A 160 -27.79 -4.68 -5.50
C VAL A 160 -27.23 -3.53 -4.67
N PHE A 161 -27.90 -3.14 -3.58
CA PHE A 161 -27.40 -2.11 -2.68
C PHE A 161 -26.04 -2.49 -2.09
N SER A 162 -25.86 -3.75 -1.66
CA SER A 162 -24.60 -4.23 -1.10
C SER A 162 -23.46 -4.22 -2.11
N ILE A 163 -23.73 -4.62 -3.36
CA ILE A 163 -22.74 -4.56 -4.45
C ILE A 163 -22.34 -3.10 -4.72
N LEU A 164 -23.32 -2.20 -4.87
CA LEU A 164 -23.06 -0.77 -5.08
C LEU A 164 -22.30 -0.15 -3.90
N PHE A 165 -22.63 -0.55 -2.68
CA PHE A 165 -21.97 -0.09 -1.47
C PHE A 165 -20.51 -0.56 -1.39
N ILE A 166 -20.24 -1.85 -1.67
CA ILE A 166 -18.87 -2.38 -1.75
C ILE A 166 -18.07 -1.68 -2.85
N LEU A 167 -18.67 -1.46 -4.03
CA LEU A 167 -18.03 -0.71 -5.11
C LEU A 167 -17.70 0.72 -4.66
N PHE A 168 -18.64 1.40 -4.02
CA PHE A 168 -18.44 2.76 -3.52
C PHE A 168 -17.33 2.84 -2.47
N ILE A 169 -17.29 1.91 -1.51
CA ILE A 169 -16.22 1.83 -0.51
C ILE A 169 -14.89 1.55 -1.19
N SER A 170 -14.84 0.58 -2.09
CA SER A 170 -13.60 0.19 -2.77
C SER A 170 -13.04 1.35 -3.59
N LEU A 171 -13.89 2.10 -4.30
CA LEU A 171 -13.49 3.27 -5.09
C LEU A 171 -13.16 4.48 -4.21
N GLY A 172 -13.99 4.76 -3.20
CA GLY A 172 -13.85 5.91 -2.30
C GLY A 172 -12.64 5.79 -1.37
N PHE A 173 -12.22 4.56 -1.04
CA PHE A 173 -11.08 4.27 -0.17
C PHE A 173 -9.83 3.79 -0.94
N ALA A 174 -9.89 3.67 -2.26
CA ALA A 174 -8.79 3.17 -3.11
C ALA A 174 -7.45 3.89 -2.87
N PHE A 175 -7.50 5.20 -2.56
CA PHE A 175 -6.31 6.04 -2.40
C PHE A 175 -5.94 6.34 -0.94
N VAL A 176 -6.67 5.81 0.05
CA VAL A 176 -6.44 6.14 1.47
C VAL A 176 -5.03 5.80 1.92
N SER A 177 -4.56 4.59 1.60
CA SER A 177 -3.19 4.15 1.93
C SER A 177 -2.13 5.03 1.27
N TYR A 178 -2.40 5.53 0.05
CA TYR A 178 -1.50 6.42 -0.67
C TYR A 178 -1.46 7.82 -0.04
N TYR A 179 -2.60 8.38 0.38
CA TYR A 179 -2.62 9.65 1.12
C TYR A 179 -1.89 9.57 2.47
N ILE A 180 -2.11 8.49 3.24
CA ILE A 180 -1.45 8.26 4.53
C ILE A 180 0.07 8.19 4.36
N LEU A 181 0.55 7.43 3.36
CA LEU A 181 1.98 7.18 3.16
C LEU A 181 2.70 8.31 2.44
N ILE A 182 2.13 8.84 1.35
CA ILE A 182 2.79 9.84 0.49
C ILE A 182 2.57 11.25 1.04
N GLY A 183 1.36 11.53 1.52
CA GLY A 183 0.96 12.83 2.09
C GLY A 183 1.38 13.03 3.55
N ASP A 184 1.93 11.99 4.21
CA ASP A 184 2.31 12.00 5.62
C ASP A 184 1.14 12.38 6.56
N THR A 185 -0.08 11.99 6.18
CA THR A 185 -1.30 12.36 6.92
C THR A 185 -1.75 11.26 7.89
N GLY A 186 -2.67 11.61 8.79
CA GLY A 186 -3.42 10.64 9.57
C GLY A 186 -4.51 9.95 8.73
N VAL A 187 -5.22 9.01 9.36
CA VAL A 187 -6.27 8.23 8.69
C VAL A 187 -7.47 9.10 8.34
N VAL A 188 -7.87 10.00 9.25
CA VAL A 188 -9.05 10.85 9.05
C VAL A 188 -8.84 11.76 7.84
N GLU A 189 -7.68 12.40 7.76
CA GLU A 189 -7.30 13.23 6.62
C GLU A 189 -7.18 12.40 5.34
N GLY A 190 -6.61 11.19 5.42
CA GLY A 190 -6.48 10.29 4.26
C GLY A 190 -7.83 9.85 3.70
N VAL A 191 -8.79 9.50 4.58
CA VAL A 191 -10.17 9.15 4.19
C VAL A 191 -10.87 10.35 3.56
N GLN A 192 -10.77 11.53 4.19
CA GLN A 192 -11.40 12.74 3.68
C GLN A 192 -10.83 13.15 2.32
N ALA A 193 -9.50 13.07 2.14
CA ALA A 193 -8.84 13.39 0.89
C ALA A 193 -9.23 12.41 -0.22
N SER A 194 -9.25 11.10 0.07
CA SER A 194 -9.67 10.07 -0.88
C SER A 194 -11.14 10.26 -1.32
N PHE A 195 -12.03 10.55 -0.37
CA PHE A 195 -13.43 10.85 -0.66
C PHE A 195 -13.60 12.10 -1.52
N ASN A 196 -12.87 13.18 -1.20
CA ASN A 196 -12.89 14.41 -1.98
C ASN A 196 -12.36 14.18 -3.41
N LEU A 197 -11.34 13.35 -3.57
CA LEU A 197 -10.80 12.99 -4.87
C LEU A 197 -11.83 12.21 -5.71
N PHE A 198 -12.47 11.21 -5.11
CA PHE A 198 -13.56 10.47 -5.75
C PHE A 198 -14.73 11.38 -6.13
N LYS A 199 -15.15 12.28 -5.24
CA LYS A 199 -16.23 13.23 -5.51
C LYS A 199 -15.87 14.21 -6.64
N GLY A 200 -14.60 14.63 -6.72
CA GLY A 200 -14.12 15.55 -7.75
C GLY A 200 -13.94 14.90 -9.12
N ASN A 201 -13.50 13.63 -9.16
CA ASN A 201 -13.15 12.92 -10.40
C ASN A 201 -13.66 11.45 -10.39
N PRO A 202 -14.96 11.19 -10.25
CA PRO A 202 -15.48 9.84 -10.03
C PRO A 202 -15.21 8.90 -11.21
N LEU A 203 -15.35 9.39 -12.44
CA LEU A 203 -15.09 8.62 -13.65
C LEU A 203 -13.61 8.22 -13.76
N THR A 204 -12.68 9.13 -13.46
CA THR A 204 -11.24 8.85 -13.56
C THR A 204 -10.82 7.84 -12.50
N VAL A 205 -11.29 7.99 -11.25
CA VAL A 205 -11.03 7.02 -10.17
C VAL A 205 -11.60 5.65 -10.54
N PHE A 206 -12.81 5.60 -11.10
CA PHE A 206 -13.42 4.37 -11.59
C PHE A 206 -12.60 3.69 -12.68
N VAL A 207 -12.16 4.44 -13.70
CA VAL A 207 -11.33 3.91 -14.80
C VAL A 207 -10.00 3.39 -14.28
N VAL A 208 -9.33 4.11 -13.38
CA VAL A 208 -8.07 3.66 -12.74
C VAL A 208 -8.27 2.34 -12.00
N CYS A 209 -9.31 2.24 -11.17
CA CYS A 209 -9.59 1.01 -10.42
C CYS A 209 -9.98 -0.14 -11.35
N MET A 210 -10.77 0.11 -12.40
CA MET A 210 -11.13 -0.88 -13.41
C MET A 210 -9.90 -1.40 -14.17
N LEU A 211 -8.98 -0.51 -14.57
CA LEU A 211 -7.75 -0.92 -15.25
C LEU A 211 -6.87 -1.79 -14.35
N VAL A 212 -6.78 -1.48 -13.05
CA VAL A 212 -6.09 -2.34 -12.07
C VAL A 212 -6.78 -3.70 -11.95
N GLY A 213 -8.11 -3.73 -11.90
CA GLY A 213 -8.89 -4.97 -11.85
C GLY A 213 -8.68 -5.84 -13.09
N ILE A 214 -8.79 -5.25 -14.29
CA ILE A 214 -8.61 -5.95 -15.57
C ILE A 214 -7.17 -6.44 -15.72
N SER A 215 -6.17 -5.59 -15.46
CA SER A 215 -4.76 -5.99 -15.53
C SER A 215 -4.44 -7.12 -14.54
N SER A 216 -4.93 -7.02 -13.30
CA SER A 216 -4.79 -8.10 -12.32
C SER A 216 -5.41 -9.40 -12.79
N TYR A 217 -6.61 -9.34 -13.37
CA TYR A 217 -7.29 -10.51 -13.89
C TYR A 217 -6.53 -11.15 -15.08
N VAL A 218 -6.11 -10.33 -16.05
CA VAL A 218 -5.35 -10.81 -17.22
C VAL A 218 -4.02 -11.43 -16.80
N ILE A 219 -3.26 -10.78 -15.91
CA ILE A 219 -1.98 -11.29 -15.43
C ILE A 219 -2.19 -12.59 -14.63
N ALA A 220 -3.20 -12.66 -13.77
CA ALA A 220 -3.54 -13.90 -13.06
C ALA A 220 -3.92 -15.03 -14.02
N LEU A 221 -4.71 -14.75 -15.06
CA LEU A 221 -5.11 -15.73 -16.07
C LEU A 221 -3.88 -16.25 -16.83
N VAL A 222 -3.00 -15.36 -17.31
CA VAL A 222 -1.76 -15.74 -18.00
C VAL A 222 -0.83 -16.53 -17.08
N GLY A 223 -0.66 -16.12 -15.82
CA GLY A 223 0.14 -16.83 -14.83
C GLY A 223 -0.40 -18.21 -14.48
N SER A 224 -1.72 -18.40 -14.59
CA SER A 224 -2.36 -19.69 -14.33
C SER A 224 -2.20 -20.71 -15.46
N ILE A 225 -1.93 -20.29 -16.70
CA ILE A 225 -1.78 -21.19 -17.86
C ILE A 225 -0.66 -22.23 -17.65
N PRO A 226 0.60 -21.84 -17.39
CA PRO A 226 1.68 -22.81 -17.17
C PRO A 226 1.42 -23.64 -15.92
N TYR A 227 0.82 -23.06 -14.87
CA TYR A 227 0.44 -23.79 -13.67
C TYR A 227 -0.57 -24.90 -13.95
N ASN A 228 -1.66 -24.58 -14.65
CA ASN A 228 -2.72 -25.53 -14.99
C ASN A 228 -2.21 -26.59 -15.98
N PHE A 229 -1.43 -26.21 -16.98
CA PHE A 229 -0.85 -27.16 -17.93
C PHE A 229 0.07 -28.16 -17.25
N LEU A 230 1.04 -27.69 -16.44
CA LEU A 230 2.01 -28.55 -15.76
C LEU A 230 1.34 -29.40 -14.67
N SER A 231 0.35 -28.86 -13.96
CA SER A 231 -0.43 -29.61 -12.97
C SER A 231 -1.25 -30.72 -13.62
N ASN A 232 -1.93 -30.43 -14.74
CA ASN A 232 -2.73 -31.43 -15.47
C ASN A 232 -1.85 -32.50 -16.12
N LEU A 233 -0.66 -32.14 -16.61
CA LEU A 233 0.32 -33.10 -17.14
C LEU A 233 0.81 -34.06 -16.04
N ALA A 234 1.06 -33.54 -14.83
CA ALA A 234 1.44 -34.37 -13.68
C ALA A 234 0.31 -35.31 -13.23
N LEU A 235 -0.95 -34.84 -13.25
CA LEU A 235 -2.13 -35.65 -12.94
C LEU A 235 -2.41 -36.73 -14.00
N ALA A 236 -2.20 -36.42 -15.28
CA ALA A 236 -2.46 -37.35 -16.39
C ALA A 236 -1.43 -38.49 -16.48
N ALA A 237 -0.22 -38.28 -15.96
CA ALA A 237 0.87 -39.23 -16.07
C ALA A 237 0.95 -40.20 -14.85
N SER A 238 -0.22 -40.69 -14.44
CA SER A 238 -0.59 -41.47 -13.24
C SER A 238 0.17 -42.77 -12.94
N PHE A 239 1.30 -43.05 -13.61
CA PHE A 239 2.12 -44.25 -13.44
C PHE A 239 3.61 -43.98 -13.18
N SER A 240 4.04 -42.72 -13.09
CA SER A 240 5.44 -42.42 -12.80
C SER A 240 5.66 -41.99 -11.34
N PRO A 241 6.85 -42.27 -10.77
CA PRO A 241 7.11 -42.01 -9.37
C PRO A 241 6.95 -40.54 -8.99
N LEU A 242 6.35 -40.29 -7.81
CA LEU A 242 6.02 -38.95 -7.28
C LEU A 242 7.18 -37.94 -7.34
N TYR A 243 8.43 -38.41 -7.23
CA TYR A 243 9.64 -37.57 -7.28
C TYR A 243 9.90 -36.91 -8.65
N PHE A 244 9.34 -37.42 -9.74
CA PHE A 244 9.50 -36.82 -11.07
C PHE A 244 8.63 -35.57 -11.26
N TYR A 245 7.51 -35.48 -10.54
CA TYR A 245 6.55 -34.37 -10.65
C TYR A 245 6.78 -33.25 -9.64
N ILE A 246 7.43 -33.53 -8.51
CA ILE A 246 7.74 -32.52 -7.50
C ILE A 246 8.52 -31.33 -8.12
N PRO A 247 9.59 -31.53 -8.92
CA PRO A 247 10.28 -30.42 -9.57
C PRO A 247 9.39 -29.63 -10.53
N LEU A 248 8.49 -30.32 -11.25
CA LEU A 248 7.56 -29.71 -12.20
C LEU A 248 6.53 -28.83 -11.49
N PHE A 249 5.96 -29.30 -10.36
CA PHE A 249 5.06 -28.53 -9.51
C PHE A 249 5.76 -27.34 -8.85
N LEU A 250 6.99 -27.52 -8.37
CA LEU A 250 7.79 -26.43 -7.80
C LEU A 250 8.10 -25.36 -8.85
N PHE A 251 8.44 -25.77 -10.08
CA PHE A 251 8.69 -24.85 -11.18
C PHE A 251 7.43 -24.09 -11.60
N ALA A 252 6.29 -24.80 -11.72
CA ALA A 252 4.98 -24.20 -11.99
C ALA A 252 4.57 -23.18 -10.92
N GLY A 253 4.73 -23.54 -9.64
CA GLY A 253 4.47 -22.66 -8.50
C GLY A 253 5.38 -21.44 -8.47
N LEU A 254 6.67 -21.60 -8.83
CA LEU A 254 7.60 -20.49 -8.93
C LEU A 254 7.21 -19.50 -10.02
N ILE A 255 6.83 -19.99 -11.21
CA ILE A 255 6.32 -19.13 -12.30
C ILE A 255 5.10 -18.35 -11.82
N TYR A 256 4.13 -19.03 -11.21
CA TYR A 256 2.93 -18.39 -10.68
C TYR A 256 3.28 -17.31 -9.65
N ALA A 257 4.21 -17.59 -8.74
CA ALA A 257 4.62 -16.65 -7.70
C ALA A 257 5.34 -15.41 -8.27
N VAL A 258 6.18 -15.59 -9.31
CA VAL A 258 6.84 -14.48 -10.02
C VAL A 258 5.80 -13.62 -10.75
N VAL A 259 4.85 -14.24 -11.43
CA VAL A 259 3.77 -13.52 -12.13
C VAL A 259 2.88 -12.76 -11.14
N TYR A 260 2.56 -13.37 -10.00
CA TYR A 260 1.82 -12.72 -8.91
C TYR A 260 2.60 -11.51 -8.35
N ALA A 261 3.89 -11.68 -8.04
CA ALA A 261 4.75 -10.60 -7.55
C ALA A 261 4.83 -9.45 -8.56
N PHE A 262 5.00 -9.76 -9.84
CA PHE A 262 4.98 -8.78 -10.92
C PHE A 262 3.64 -8.02 -10.96
N ASN A 263 2.51 -8.73 -10.88
CA ASN A 263 1.19 -8.10 -10.85
C ASN A 263 1.05 -7.13 -9.67
N SER A 264 1.39 -7.56 -8.46
CA SER A 264 1.28 -6.73 -7.26
C SER A 264 2.16 -5.48 -7.37
N LEU A 265 3.40 -5.62 -7.84
CA LEU A 265 4.30 -4.49 -8.06
C LEU A 265 3.77 -3.55 -9.16
N PHE A 266 3.25 -4.10 -10.26
CA PHE A 266 2.63 -3.32 -11.33
C PHE A 266 1.47 -2.49 -10.80
N CYS A 267 0.55 -3.11 -10.06
CA CYS A 267 -0.60 -2.40 -9.46
C CYS A 267 -0.14 -1.30 -8.52
N ILE A 268 0.87 -1.56 -7.67
CA ILE A 268 1.43 -0.56 -6.77
C ILE A 268 2.06 0.61 -7.54
N GLY A 269 2.90 0.34 -8.54
CA GLY A 269 3.53 1.36 -9.37
C GLY A 269 2.51 2.20 -10.15
N PHE A 270 1.57 1.54 -10.81
CA PHE A 270 0.48 2.17 -11.56
C PHE A 270 -0.38 3.06 -10.66
N MET A 271 -0.86 2.52 -9.54
CA MET A 271 -1.71 3.28 -8.60
C MET A 271 -0.95 4.44 -7.96
N THR A 272 0.35 4.31 -7.72
CA THR A 272 1.17 5.40 -7.20
C THR A 272 1.34 6.52 -8.22
N SER A 273 1.64 6.19 -9.49
CA SER A 273 1.71 7.19 -10.58
C SER A 273 0.35 7.86 -10.78
N ALA A 274 -0.73 7.07 -10.81
CA ALA A 274 -2.08 7.56 -10.95
C ALA A 274 -2.46 8.52 -9.80
N PHE A 275 -2.14 8.14 -8.57
CA PHE A 275 -2.35 8.96 -7.39
C PHE A 275 -1.59 10.28 -7.48
N LEU A 276 -0.30 10.26 -7.83
CA LEU A 276 0.50 11.48 -7.92
C LEU A 276 -0.04 12.45 -8.98
N GLN A 277 -0.52 11.94 -10.11
CA GLN A 277 -1.14 12.76 -11.15
C GLN A 277 -2.50 13.34 -10.71
N LEU A 278 -3.29 12.57 -9.98
CA LEU A 278 -4.61 12.96 -9.48
C LEU A 278 -4.55 13.91 -8.27
N ALA A 279 -3.54 13.75 -7.42
CA ALA A 279 -3.36 14.53 -6.19
C ALA A 279 -2.56 15.83 -6.40
N SER A 280 -1.86 15.96 -7.53
CA SER A 280 -1.20 17.22 -7.89
C SER A 280 -2.24 18.27 -8.29
N PRO A 281 -2.15 19.53 -7.81
CA PRO A 281 -2.95 20.60 -8.39
C PRO A 281 -2.63 20.71 -9.89
N PRO A 282 -3.61 21.07 -10.75
CA PRO A 282 -3.36 21.21 -12.18
C PRO A 282 -2.15 22.12 -12.36
N HIS A 283 -1.15 21.64 -13.09
CA HIS A 283 0.02 22.44 -13.41
C HIS A 283 -0.48 23.79 -13.90
N GLN A 284 -0.13 24.87 -13.19
CA GLN A 284 -0.12 26.16 -13.85
C GLN A 284 0.73 25.95 -15.10
N PRO A 285 0.22 26.27 -16.30
CA PRO A 285 1.03 26.19 -17.49
C PRO A 285 2.32 26.94 -17.17
N MET A 286 3.46 26.31 -17.43
CA MET A 286 4.76 26.97 -17.42
C MET A 286 4.54 28.33 -18.08
N THR A 287 4.51 29.40 -17.29
CA THR A 287 4.67 30.73 -17.83
C THR A 287 6.04 30.64 -18.47
N ALA A 288 6.05 30.63 -19.80
CA ALA A 288 7.26 30.79 -20.57
C ALA A 288 8.05 31.89 -19.87
N GLN A 289 9.23 31.55 -19.34
CA GLN A 289 10.16 32.54 -18.89
C GLN A 289 10.25 33.56 -20.03
N PRO A 290 10.03 34.87 -19.78
CA PRO A 290 10.24 35.85 -20.82
C PRO A 290 11.68 35.66 -21.27
N ALA A 291 11.84 35.24 -22.54
CA ALA A 291 13.13 35.18 -23.19
C ALA A 291 13.79 36.53 -22.92
N THR A 292 14.78 36.53 -22.03
CA THR A 292 15.65 37.69 -21.87
C THR A 292 16.23 37.89 -23.26
N GLN A 293 15.88 39.00 -23.88
CA GLN A 293 16.36 39.39 -25.20
C GLN A 293 17.89 39.36 -25.15
N LEU A 294 18.45 38.28 -25.70
CA LEU A 294 19.83 38.23 -26.13
C LEU A 294 19.94 39.25 -27.27
N LEU A 295 20.40 40.45 -26.93
CA LEU A 295 20.89 41.43 -27.90
C LEU A 295 21.91 40.74 -28.82
N PRO A 296 21.86 40.96 -30.14
CA PRO A 296 22.90 40.47 -31.04
C PRO A 296 24.20 41.21 -30.72
N GLN A 297 25.21 40.46 -30.26
CA GLN A 297 26.56 40.98 -30.16
C GLN A 297 27.11 41.21 -31.57
N SER A 298 27.34 42.48 -31.88
CA SER A 298 28.08 42.94 -33.06
C SER A 298 29.53 42.42 -33.00
N PRO A 299 30.12 41.94 -34.12
CA PRO A 299 31.43 41.30 -34.15
C PRO A 299 32.62 42.28 -34.12
N ALA A 300 32.51 43.41 -33.42
CA ALA A 300 33.53 44.47 -33.42
C ALA A 300 34.35 44.60 -32.12
N ALA A 301 34.16 43.70 -31.15
CA ALA A 301 34.81 43.80 -29.83
C ALA A 301 35.83 42.69 -29.53
N SER A 302 36.46 42.12 -30.56
CA SER A 302 37.46 41.05 -30.44
C SER A 302 38.85 41.50 -30.87
N LEU A 303 39.28 42.70 -30.47
CA LEU A 303 40.62 43.20 -30.80
C LEU A 303 41.11 44.26 -29.80
N GLU A 304 40.99 44.01 -28.50
CA GLU A 304 41.70 44.82 -27.49
C GLU A 304 41.74 44.11 -26.13
N LEU A 305 42.50 43.01 -26.02
CA LEU A 305 42.95 42.50 -24.72
C LEU A 305 44.22 41.65 -24.84
N ALA A 306 45.19 42.13 -25.62
CA ALA A 306 46.53 41.57 -25.73
C ALA A 306 47.57 42.50 -25.12
N SER A 307 47.43 42.85 -23.83
CA SER A 307 48.49 43.55 -23.09
C SER A 307 48.24 43.62 -21.58
N LYS A 308 48.22 42.48 -20.87
CA LYS A 308 48.51 42.47 -19.42
C LYS A 308 49.34 41.23 -19.02
N PRO A 309 50.38 41.40 -18.18
CA PRO A 309 51.32 40.35 -17.84
C PRO A 309 50.78 39.35 -16.80
N PHE A 310 51.36 38.16 -16.86
CA PHE A 310 51.07 36.94 -16.10
C PHE A 310 51.25 37.13 -14.58
N VAL A 311 50.22 36.79 -13.80
CA VAL A 311 50.29 36.71 -12.32
C VAL A 311 50.04 35.25 -11.92
N PRO A 312 50.95 34.59 -11.18
CA PRO A 312 50.77 33.20 -10.78
C PRO A 312 49.72 33.05 -9.68
N LEU A 313 48.84 32.04 -9.83
CA LEU A 313 47.83 31.64 -8.85
C LEU A 313 48.48 31.07 -7.56
N PRO A 314 48.05 31.49 -6.36
CA PRO A 314 48.35 30.77 -5.14
C PRO A 314 47.37 29.59 -4.93
N LEU A 315 47.92 28.41 -4.65
CA LEU A 315 47.18 27.25 -4.15
C LEU A 315 46.62 27.53 -2.74
N PRO A 316 45.35 27.22 -2.43
CA PRO A 316 44.89 27.15 -1.05
C PRO A 316 45.03 25.75 -0.46
N ALA A 317 45.41 25.76 0.82
CA ALA A 317 45.69 24.65 1.70
C ALA A 317 44.48 23.72 1.94
N ILE A 318 44.83 22.45 2.22
CA ILE A 318 43.96 21.46 2.84
C ILE A 318 43.81 21.86 4.31
N GLU A 319 42.61 22.22 4.73
CA GLU A 319 42.27 22.43 6.14
C GLU A 319 41.14 21.49 6.52
N ALA A 320 41.40 20.66 7.53
CA ALA A 320 40.47 19.69 8.08
C ALA A 320 39.42 20.38 8.94
N ALA A 321 38.14 20.09 8.71
CA ALA A 321 37.04 20.48 9.60
C ALA A 321 36.06 19.31 9.81
N GLN A 322 35.84 19.00 11.08
CA GLN A 322 34.84 18.07 11.63
C GLN A 322 33.39 18.51 11.34
N PRO A 323 32.39 17.62 11.49
CA PRO A 323 31.04 17.85 10.97
C PRO A 323 30.18 18.66 11.94
N GLU A 324 29.77 19.86 11.53
CA GLU A 324 28.67 20.59 12.17
C GLU A 324 27.31 20.07 11.66
N ALA A 325 26.49 19.59 12.58
CA ALA A 325 25.08 19.32 12.38
C ALA A 325 24.31 20.63 12.16
N LYS A 326 23.69 20.80 10.98
CA LYS A 326 22.66 21.81 10.75
C LYS A 326 21.27 21.14 10.65
N PRO A 327 20.26 21.64 11.39
CA PRO A 327 18.90 21.14 11.29
C PRO A 327 18.19 21.72 10.06
N LEU A 328 17.61 20.83 9.24
CA LEU A 328 16.74 21.16 8.12
C LEU A 328 15.41 21.74 8.61
N ALA A 329 15.38 23.05 8.81
CA ALA A 329 14.15 23.81 8.93
C ALA A 329 13.55 24.10 7.53
N LYS A 330 12.21 24.10 7.48
CA LYS A 330 11.30 24.49 6.37
C LYS A 330 10.95 23.41 5.35
N ARG A 331 10.19 22.40 5.79
CA ARG A 331 9.08 21.86 4.98
C ARG A 331 7.81 22.62 5.36
N ARG A 332 7.27 23.35 4.39
CA ARG A 332 6.08 24.20 4.51
C ARG A 332 4.88 23.34 4.92
N ALA A 333 4.35 23.65 6.09
CA ALA A 333 3.11 23.11 6.61
C ALA A 333 1.93 23.47 5.70
N PHE A 334 1.09 22.50 5.41
CA PHE A 334 -0.27 22.69 4.92
C PHE A 334 -1.09 23.40 6.00
N ALA A 335 -1.20 24.72 5.91
CA ALA A 335 -2.12 25.50 6.74
C ALA A 335 -3.49 25.56 6.05
N PHE A 336 -4.36 24.60 6.35
CA PHE A 336 -5.80 24.79 6.11
C PHE A 336 -6.41 25.58 7.29
N ARG A 337 -6.98 26.73 6.94
CA ARG A 337 -7.67 27.68 7.83
C ARG A 337 -8.69 27.00 8.76
N ARG A 338 -8.43 27.04 10.07
CA ARG A 338 -9.49 27.07 11.09
C ARG A 338 -10.18 28.44 11.04
N LYS A 339 -11.35 28.50 10.41
CA LYS A 339 -12.33 29.58 10.59
C LYS A 339 -13.73 28.96 10.55
N ALA A 340 -14.21 28.49 11.71
CA ALA A 340 -15.63 28.39 12.06
C ALA A 340 -15.79 27.72 13.43
N LEU A 341 -15.37 28.39 14.51
CA LEU A 341 -15.93 28.15 15.84
C LEU A 341 -15.68 29.36 16.75
N ASP A 342 -16.07 30.53 16.23
CA ASP A 342 -16.26 31.73 17.04
C ASP A 342 -17.56 32.37 16.58
N ARG A 343 -18.66 31.95 17.22
CA ARG A 343 -19.86 32.78 17.39
C ARG A 343 -20.74 32.19 18.48
N LYS A 344 -20.76 32.95 19.59
CA LYS A 344 -21.84 33.10 20.58
C LYS A 344 -21.90 32.07 21.72
N GLN A 345 -21.18 32.37 22.79
CA GLN A 345 -21.76 32.29 24.13
C GLN A 345 -21.59 33.65 24.83
N PRO A 346 -22.67 34.29 25.29
CA PRO A 346 -22.56 35.53 26.04
C PRO A 346 -22.18 35.26 27.50
N ALA A 347 -21.28 36.11 27.99
CA ALA A 347 -20.82 36.17 29.36
C ALA A 347 -21.98 36.40 30.35
N LYS A 348 -22.01 35.61 31.43
CA LYS A 348 -22.62 36.01 32.71
C LYS A 348 -21.51 36.25 33.72
N LYS A 349 -21.43 37.49 34.20
CA LYS A 349 -20.57 37.92 35.32
C LYS A 349 -21.07 37.36 36.67
N PRO A 350 -20.20 37.29 37.69
CA PRO A 350 -20.47 36.70 39.00
C PRO A 350 -20.86 37.73 40.06
N LEU A 351 -21.00 37.24 41.32
CA LEU A 351 -21.35 37.89 42.61
C LEU A 351 -22.87 37.90 42.90
N GLN A 352 -23.36 37.54 44.09
CA GLN A 352 -22.83 37.82 45.42
C GLN A 352 -23.50 36.91 46.48
N ARG A 353 -22.78 36.61 47.57
CA ARG A 353 -23.32 36.06 48.83
C ARG A 353 -24.44 36.92 49.40
N SER A 354 -25.46 36.30 50.00
CA SER A 354 -26.08 36.82 51.24
C SER A 354 -26.77 35.71 52.02
N LYS A 355 -26.68 35.81 53.35
CA LYS A 355 -27.15 34.89 54.38
C LYS A 355 -28.69 34.93 54.51
N ARG A 356 -29.29 33.79 54.82
CA ARG A 356 -30.02 33.56 56.09
C ARG A 356 -30.24 32.08 56.31
#